data_AF-A0A5C6PW17-F1
#
_entry.id   AF-A0A5C6PW17-F1
#
_cell.length_a   1.000
_cell.length_b   1.000
_cell.length_c   1.000
_cell.angle_alpha   90.00
_cell.angle_beta   90.00
_cell.angle_gamma   90.00
#
_symmetry.space_group_name_H-M   'P 1'
#
loop_
_entity.id
_entity.type
_entity.pdbx_description
1 polymer ?
#
loop_
_entity_poly.entity_id
_entity_poly.type
_entity_poly.pdbx_seq_one_letter_code
_entity_poly.pdbx_strand_id
1 'polypeptide(L)'
;MSDQTSTTSTTSTTDAGESAGQTWVAVGPAGTVGSIGRTGAGFVVRLAGRSEQSGEYPTLAVAKSALFAALGPGADYPEFREH
;
A
#
# COMPACT_ATOMS: atom_id res chain seq x y z
N MET A 1 28.38 -39.78 -10.18
CA MET A 1 28.14 -39.29 -8.80
C MET A 1 27.81 -37.81 -8.90
N SER A 2 26.52 -37.50 -8.72
CA SER A 2 25.90 -36.23 -8.30
C SER A 2 26.00 -35.00 -9.22
N ASP A 3 25.01 -34.94 -10.10
CA ASP A 3 24.02 -33.86 -10.30
C ASP A 3 24.28 -32.51 -9.59
N GLN A 4 24.56 -31.46 -10.37
CA GLN A 4 24.28 -30.07 -9.96
C GLN A 4 22.94 -29.63 -10.57
N THR A 5 21.88 -29.86 -9.81
CA THR A 5 20.61 -29.11 -9.90
C THR A 5 20.59 -28.10 -8.76
N SER A 6 20.51 -26.80 -9.06
CA SER A 6 19.81 -25.75 -8.28
C SER A 6 20.06 -24.38 -8.93
N THR A 7 19.08 -23.79 -9.60
CA THR A 7 18.19 -22.75 -9.05
C THR A 7 18.73 -21.33 -9.31
N THR A 8 18.22 -20.69 -10.35
CA THR A 8 18.10 -19.22 -10.41
C THR A 8 16.78 -18.85 -11.06
N SER A 9 15.68 -19.23 -10.41
CA SER A 9 14.48 -18.40 -10.48
C SER A 9 14.74 -17.21 -9.57
N THR A 10 14.83 -16.01 -10.13
CA THR A 10 14.28 -14.74 -9.59
C THR A 10 14.93 -13.58 -10.33
N THR A 11 14.30 -13.15 -11.41
CA THR A 11 14.35 -11.75 -11.84
C THR A 11 12.93 -11.33 -12.18
N SER A 12 12.12 -11.14 -11.14
CA SER A 12 11.02 -10.19 -11.23
C SER A 12 11.63 -8.79 -11.24
N THR A 13 12.24 -8.43 -12.38
CA THR A 13 12.65 -7.07 -12.66
C THR A 13 11.43 -6.34 -13.19
N THR A 14 10.80 -5.56 -12.33
CA THR A 14 10.16 -4.32 -12.76
C THR A 14 10.59 -3.25 -11.76
N ASP A 15 11.84 -2.85 -11.95
CA ASP A 15 12.35 -1.57 -11.52
C ASP A 15 11.64 -0.47 -12.32
N ALA A 16 10.88 0.35 -11.62
CA ALA A 16 10.38 1.62 -12.12
C ALA A 16 10.54 2.67 -11.02
N GLY A 17 11.78 3.13 -10.85
CA GLY A 17 12.11 4.52 -10.53
C GLY A 17 11.95 4.97 -9.08
N GLU A 18 13.06 4.87 -8.33
CA GLU A 18 13.48 5.77 -7.24
C GLU A 18 12.55 5.88 -6.01
N SER A 19 12.98 5.22 -4.92
CA SER A 19 12.32 5.09 -3.61
C SER A 19 11.07 4.21 -3.63
N ALA A 20 11.26 2.89 -3.68
CA ALA A 20 10.21 1.92 -3.33
C ALA A 20 9.83 2.07 -1.85
N GLY A 21 9.07 3.12 -1.53
CA GLY A 21 8.47 3.33 -0.24
C GLY A 21 7.46 2.20 0.02
N GLN A 22 7.56 1.60 1.22
CA GLN A 22 6.57 0.64 1.70
C GLN A 22 5.15 1.15 1.42
N THR A 23 4.33 0.33 0.79
CA THR A 23 2.95 0.70 0.46
C THR A 23 2.00 -0.26 1.15
N TRP A 24 0.94 0.28 1.75
CA TRP A 24 -0.13 -0.52 2.37
C TRP A 24 -1.41 -0.34 1.57
N VAL A 25 -1.94 -1.44 1.04
CA VAL A 25 -3.21 -1.48 0.34
C VAL A 25 -4.33 -1.69 1.35
N ALA A 26 -5.34 -0.83 1.33
CA ALA A 26 -6.56 -0.96 2.12
C ALA A 26 -7.60 -1.76 1.32
N VAL A 27 -7.95 -2.94 1.83
CA VAL A 27 -8.90 -3.87 1.22
C VAL A 27 -10.15 -3.91 2.09
N GLY A 28 -11.28 -3.48 1.52
CA GLY A 28 -12.60 -3.61 2.11
C GLY A 28 -13.37 -4.81 1.54
N PRO A 29 -14.63 -5.02 1.96
CA PRO A 29 -15.45 -6.15 1.54
C PRO A 29 -15.67 -6.24 0.02
N ALA A 30 -15.71 -5.08 -0.65
CA ALA A 30 -15.90 -4.97 -2.09
C ALA A 30 -14.58 -4.98 -2.89
N GLY A 31 -13.42 -5.08 -2.22
CA GLY A 31 -12.09 -5.01 -2.83
C GLY A 31 -11.27 -3.81 -2.35
N THR A 32 -10.28 -3.41 -3.14
CA THR A 32 -9.37 -2.32 -2.77
C THR A 32 -10.09 -0.98 -2.68
N VAL A 33 -10.12 -0.40 -1.48
CA VAL A 33 -10.75 0.90 -1.21
C VAL A 33 -9.73 2.04 -1.18
N GLY A 34 -8.43 1.74 -1.10
CA GLY A 34 -7.37 2.73 -1.18
C GLY A 34 -5.98 2.15 -0.94
N SER A 35 -4.99 3.02 -0.90
CA SER A 35 -3.61 2.69 -0.59
C SER A 35 -2.91 3.81 0.18
N ILE A 36 -1.90 3.45 0.95
CA ILE A 36 -1.07 4.34 1.73
C ILE A 36 0.36 4.13 1.25
N GLY A 37 0.97 5.14 0.64
CA GLY A 37 2.38 5.10 0.25
C GLY A 37 3.25 5.75 1.32
N ARG A 38 4.37 5.13 1.69
CA ARG A 38 5.41 5.79 2.47
C ARG A 38 6.17 6.79 1.61
N THR A 39 6.33 8.00 2.11
CA THR A 39 7.21 9.02 1.54
C THR A 39 8.46 9.16 2.39
N GLY A 40 9.43 9.95 1.93
CA GLY A 40 10.62 10.28 2.73
C GLY A 40 10.29 11.04 4.03
N ALA A 41 9.17 11.76 4.07
CA ALA A 41 8.77 12.62 5.20
C ALA A 41 7.57 12.08 6.01
N GLY A 42 6.84 11.08 5.50
CA GLY A 42 5.61 10.58 6.11
C GLY A 42 4.89 9.52 5.28
N PHE A 43 3.57 9.65 5.22
CA PHE A 43 2.65 8.68 4.61
C PHE A 43 1.56 9.41 3.83
N VAL A 44 1.39 9.07 2.56
CA VAL A 44 0.37 9.66 1.70
C VAL A 44 -0.76 8.68 1.50
N VAL A 45 -1.99 9.13 1.74
CA VAL A 45 -3.21 8.32 1.57
C VAL A 45 -3.83 8.61 0.20
N ARG A 46 -4.20 7.55 -0.51
CA ARG A 46 -4.88 7.59 -1.81
C ARG A 46 -6.13 6.72 -1.75
N LEU A 47 -7.31 7.30 -2.00
CA LEU A 47 -8.55 6.53 -2.05
C LEU A 47 -8.76 5.95 -3.46
N ALA A 48 -9.31 4.74 -3.54
CA ALA A 48 -9.73 4.19 -4.83
C ALA A 48 -10.91 5.02 -5.38
N GLY A 49 -10.82 5.46 -6.64
CA GLY A 49 -11.86 6.25 -7.29
C GLY A 49 -11.85 7.75 -6.96
N ARG A 50 -10.93 8.24 -6.12
CA ARG A 50 -10.67 9.68 -5.95
C ARG A 50 -9.22 10.00 -6.32
N SER A 51 -9.06 10.94 -7.24
CA SER A 51 -7.75 11.48 -7.64
C SER A 51 -7.14 12.40 -6.58
N GLU A 52 -7.92 12.81 -5.57
CA GLU A 52 -7.48 13.65 -4.47
C GLU A 52 -6.69 12.82 -3.45
N GLN A 53 -5.38 13.08 -3.37
CA GLN A 53 -4.54 12.58 -2.28
C GLN A 53 -5.05 13.18 -0.98
N SER A 54 -5.41 12.33 -0.01
CA SER A 54 -6.04 12.76 1.24
C SER A 54 -5.05 13.41 2.23
N GLY A 55 -3.97 14.03 1.74
CA GLY A 55 -2.93 14.65 2.56
C GLY A 55 -1.78 13.72 2.93
N GLU A 56 -0.69 14.33 3.40
CA GLU A 56 0.48 13.65 3.95
C GLU A 56 0.40 13.62 5.47
N TYR A 57 0.65 12.44 6.04
CA TYR A 57 0.51 12.16 7.46
C TYR A 57 1.86 11.77 8.06
N PRO A 58 2.16 12.19 9.29
CA PRO A 58 3.46 11.92 9.92
C PRO A 58 3.64 10.45 10.29
N THR A 59 2.55 9.70 10.51
CA THR A 59 2.61 8.28 10.90
C THR A 59 1.59 7.43 10.15
N LEU A 60 1.92 6.14 10.01
CA LEU A 60 1.04 5.16 9.39
C LEU A 60 -0.31 5.03 10.11
N ALA A 61 -0.34 5.13 11.44
CA ALA A 61 -1.59 5.01 12.21
C ALA A 61 -2.56 6.17 11.92
N VAL A 62 -2.04 7.40 11.78
CA VAL A 62 -2.86 8.55 11.38
C VAL A 62 -3.33 8.38 9.94
N ALA A 63 -2.46 7.94 9.04
CA ALA A 63 -2.82 7.66 7.64
C ALA A 63 -3.95 6.60 7.53
N LYS A 64 -3.85 5.50 8.28
CA LYS A 64 -4.89 4.46 8.33
C LYS A 64 -6.22 5.00 8.85
N SER A 65 -6.17 5.78 9.93
CA SER A 65 -7.38 6.39 10.52
C SER A 65 -8.02 7.40 9.56
N ALA A 66 -7.22 8.20 8.86
CA ALA A 66 -7.70 9.15 7.86
C ALA A 66 -8.31 8.44 6.64
N LEU A 67 -7.70 7.36 6.15
CA LEU A 67 -8.27 6.53 5.10
C LEU A 67 -9.63 5.99 5.54
N PHE A 68 -9.72 5.43 6.75
CA PHE A 68 -10.98 4.92 7.29
C PHE A 68 -12.05 6.01 7.41
N ALA A 69 -11.70 7.17 7.97
CA ALA A 69 -12.62 8.31 8.07
C ALA A 69 -13.11 8.79 6.69
N ALA A 70 -12.27 8.72 5.66
CA ALA A 70 -12.62 9.12 4.30
C ALA A 70 -13.59 8.15 3.60
N LEU A 71 -13.71 6.89 4.06
CA LEU A 71 -14.70 5.93 3.55
C LEU A 71 -16.14 6.32 3.95
N GLY A 72 -16.29 7.12 5.00
CA GLY A 72 -17.57 7.63 5.46
C GLY A 72 -18.25 6.76 6.52
N PRO A 73 -19.36 7.26 7.10
CA PRO A 73 -20.06 6.59 8.19
C PRO A 73 -20.69 5.28 7.72
N GLY A 74 -20.44 4.20 8.46
CA GLY A 74 -20.95 2.86 8.15
C GLY A 74 -20.04 2.02 7.25
N ALA A 75 -18.89 2.55 6.83
CA ALA A 75 -17.86 1.73 6.22
C ALA A 75 -17.23 0.78 7.25
N ASP A 76 -17.03 -0.47 6.86
CA ASP A 76 -16.24 -1.41 7.65
C ASP A 76 -14.77 -1.00 7.66
N TYR A 77 -14.09 -1.35 8.76
CA TYR A 77 -12.66 -1.07 8.88
C TYR A 77 -11.88 -1.94 7.86
N PRO A 78 -11.14 -1.32 6.92
CA PRO A 78 -10.45 -2.08 5.88
C PRO A 78 -9.22 -2.79 6.45
N GLU A 79 -8.88 -3.92 5.84
CA GLU A 79 -7.62 -4.61 6.12
C GLU A 79 -6.48 -3.93 5.36
N PHE A 80 -5.42 -3.59 6.08
CA PHE A 80 -4.24 -2.97 5.48
C PHE A 80 -3.16 -4.00 5.25
N ARG A 81 -2.87 -4.31 3.99
CA ARG A 81 -1.84 -5.29 3.59
C ARG A 81 -0.65 -4.57 2.98
N GLU A 82 0.54 -4.87 3.47
CA GLU A 82 1.79 -4.36 2.89
C GLU A 82 2.07 -5.05 1.55
N HIS A 83 2.49 -4.26 0.56
CA HIS A 83 2.82 -4.69 -0.80
C HIS A 83 4.10 -4.01 -1.29
#